data_AF-A0A8U0HWK0-F1
#
_entry.id   AF-A0A8U0HWK0-F1
#
_cell.length_a   1.000
_cell.length_b   1.000
_cell.length_c   1.000
_cell.angle_alpha   90.00
_cell.angle_beta   90.00
_cell.angle_gamma   90.00
#
_symmetry.space_group_name_H-M   'P 1'
#
loop_
_entity.id
_entity.type
_entity.pdbx_description
1 polymer ?
#
loop_
_entity_poly.entity_id
_entity_poly.type
_entity_poly.pdbx_seq_one_letter_code
_entity_poly.pdbx_strand_id
1 'polypeptide(L)'
;MFGVFFGGVAVAFLLREVLGYPLVSEVVYWAAVLGFFAVLFGSSVTLFDERDRALEERASRWTLTILAPVLAITASVGRLLPRVSDYALPDAVWPALYGFIGVYVLFAVVYGVLRYRS
;
A
#
# COMPACT_ATOMS: atom_id res chain seq x y z
N MET A 1 12.26 -6.90 -5.28
CA MET A 1 10.95 -6.54 -5.84
C MET A 1 10.41 -5.24 -5.23
N PHE A 2 10.08 -5.19 -3.94
CA PHE A 2 9.57 -3.98 -3.29
C PHE A 2 10.50 -2.76 -3.35
N GLY A 3 11.82 -2.98 -3.34
CA GLY A 3 12.79 -1.88 -3.48
C GLY A 3 12.71 -1.13 -4.82
N VAL A 4 12.41 -1.83 -5.93
CA VAL A 4 12.20 -1.19 -7.25
C VAL A 4 10.95 -0.32 -7.22
N PHE A 5 9.88 -0.85 -6.62
CA PHE A 5 8.62 -0.14 -6.51
C PHE A 5 8.74 1.08 -5.59
N PHE A 6 9.18 0.91 -4.35
CA PHE A 6 9.33 2.00 -3.39
C PHE A 6 10.38 3.03 -3.80
N GLY A 7 11.53 2.57 -4.32
CA GLY A 7 12.56 3.46 -4.83
C GLY A 7 12.05 4.28 -6.02
N GLY A 8 11.35 3.65 -6.96
CA GLY A 8 10.76 4.33 -8.09
C GLY A 8 9.68 5.34 -7.72
N VAL A 9 8.80 5.00 -6.77
CA VAL A 9 7.80 5.93 -6.22
C VAL A 9 8.47 7.13 -5.54
N ALA A 10 9.51 6.90 -4.73
CA ALA A 10 10.24 7.97 -4.06
C ALA A 10 10.93 8.92 -5.05
N VAL A 11 11.58 8.37 -6.08
CA VAL A 11 12.21 9.17 -7.14
C VAL A 11 11.17 9.92 -7.95
N ALA A 12 10.05 9.29 -8.31
CA ALA A 12 8.95 9.95 -9.01
C ALA A 12 8.39 11.13 -8.19
N PHE A 13 8.19 10.94 -6.88
CA PHE A 13 7.74 12.00 -6.00
C PHE A 13 8.71 13.19 -5.97
N LEU A 14 10.01 12.92 -5.83
CA LEU A 14 11.05 13.96 -5.86
C LEU A 14 11.07 14.71 -7.20
N LEU A 15 10.95 14.02 -8.32
CA LEU A 15 10.89 14.63 -9.66
C LEU A 15 9.70 15.58 -9.80
N ARG A 16 8.55 15.22 -9.24
CA ARG A 16 7.33 16.04 -9.35
C ARG A 16 7.34 17.22 -8.41
N GLU A 17 7.54 16.98 -7.11
CA GLU A 17 7.31 17.99 -6.06
C GLU A 17 8.52 18.89 -5.82
N VAL A 18 9.73 18.38 -6.05
CA VAL A 18 10.96 19.13 -5.74
C VAL A 18 11.60 19.70 -7.00
N LEU A 19 11.62 18.93 -8.09
CA LEU A 19 12.32 19.31 -9.33
C LEU A 19 11.40 19.86 -10.42
N GLY A 20 10.08 19.79 -10.26
CA GLY A 20 9.11 20.39 -11.20
C GLY A 20 9.01 19.66 -12.55
N TYR A 21 9.34 18.37 -12.62
CA TYR A 21 9.24 17.55 -13.84
C TYR A 21 8.09 16.52 -13.76
N PRO A 22 6.82 16.95 -13.88
CA PRO A 22 5.66 16.06 -13.69
C PRO A 22 5.58 14.95 -14.74
N LEU A 23 5.91 15.23 -16.01
CA LEU A 23 5.88 14.20 -17.07
C LEU A 23 6.96 13.14 -16.88
N VAL A 24 8.18 13.55 -16.51
CA VAL A 24 9.29 12.62 -16.25
C VAL A 24 9.01 11.79 -15.01
N SER A 25 8.45 12.41 -13.97
CA SER A 25 7.97 11.71 -12.77
C SER A 25 7.01 10.57 -13.13
N GLU A 26 6.01 10.82 -13.96
CA GLU A 26 5.01 9.82 -14.35
C GLU A 26 5.64 8.65 -15.12
N VAL A 27 6.57 8.93 -16.04
CA VAL A 27 7.31 7.88 -16.76
C VAL A 27 8.12 7.01 -15.79
N VAL A 28 8.81 7.62 -14.83
CA VAL A 28 9.59 6.89 -13.82
C VAL A 28 8.69 6.06 -12.91
N TYR A 29 7.54 6.60 -12.51
CA TYR A 29 6.55 5.89 -11.72
C TYR A 29 6.06 4.62 -12.44
N TRP A 30 5.63 4.75 -13.70
CA TRP A 30 5.18 3.59 -14.48
C TRP A 30 6.30 2.60 -14.79
N ALA A 31 7.51 3.07 -15.08
CA ALA A 31 8.67 2.21 -15.26
C ALA A 31 8.95 1.37 -13.99
N ALA A 32 8.78 1.95 -12.80
CA ALA A 32 8.92 1.22 -11.54
C ALA A 32 7.80 0.21 -11.31
N VAL A 33 6.56 0.53 -11.66
CA VAL A 33 5.42 -0.40 -11.60
C VAL A 33 5.65 -1.58 -12.54
N LEU A 34 6.04 -1.32 -13.80
CA LEU A 34 6.35 -2.37 -14.77
C LEU A 34 7.57 -3.19 -14.33
N GLY A 35 8.60 -2.55 -13.79
CA GLY A 35 9.78 -3.20 -13.23
C GLY A 35 9.44 -4.12 -12.05
N PHE A 36 8.52 -3.71 -11.18
CA PHE A 36 8.00 -4.55 -10.11
C PHE A 36 7.38 -5.85 -10.66
N PHE A 37 6.48 -5.75 -11.64
CA PHE A 37 5.86 -6.93 -12.25
C PHE A 37 6.86 -7.79 -13.04
N ALA A 38 7.80 -7.16 -13.75
CA ALA A 38 8.87 -7.86 -14.45
C ALA A 38 9.72 -8.69 -13.48
N VAL A 39 10.05 -8.15 -12.30
CA VAL A 39 10.79 -8.90 -11.27
C VAL A 39 9.90 -9.97 -10.63
N LEU A 40 8.63 -9.67 -10.32
CA LEU A 40 7.70 -10.61 -9.68
C LEU A 40 7.51 -11.88 -10.52
N PHE A 41 7.37 -11.74 -11.84
CA PHE A 41 7.06 -12.86 -12.73
C PHE A 41 8.28 -13.40 -13.51
N GLY A 42 9.34 -12.60 -13.66
CA GLY A 42 10.50 -12.94 -14.49
C GLY A 42 11.75 -13.36 -13.72
N SER A 43 11.83 -13.13 -12.41
CA SER A 43 13.00 -13.51 -11.62
C SER A 43 12.92 -14.98 -11.19
N SER A 44 13.90 -15.79 -11.59
CA SER A 44 14.11 -17.16 -11.10
C SER A 44 14.96 -17.21 -9.81
N VAL A 45 15.48 -16.08 -9.36
CA VAL A 45 16.37 -16.02 -8.19
C VAL A 45 15.55 -16.06 -6.89
N THR A 46 15.72 -17.13 -6.12
CA THR A 46 15.19 -17.25 -4.75
C THR A 46 16.16 -16.57 -3.78
N LEU A 47 16.04 -15.25 -3.65
CA LEU A 47 16.88 -14.45 -2.73
C LEU A 47 16.51 -14.62 -1.25
N PHE A 48 15.30 -15.10 -0.96
CA PHE A 48 14.76 -15.18 0.39
C PHE A 48 14.78 -16.62 0.89
N ASP A 49 15.35 -16.82 2.07
CA ASP A 49 15.34 -18.10 2.77
C ASP A 49 14.01 -18.31 3.54
N GLU A 50 13.87 -19.46 4.20
CA GLU A 50 12.68 -19.76 5.02
C GLU A 50 12.47 -18.75 6.16
N ARG A 51 13.57 -18.17 6.68
CA ARG A 51 13.53 -17.21 7.78
C ARG A 51 12.97 -15.87 7.30
N ASP A 52 13.40 -15.41 6.13
CA ASP A 52 12.88 -14.18 5.52
C ASP A 52 11.39 -14.31 5.21
N ARG A 53 10.95 -15.46 4.70
CA ARG A 53 9.53 -15.73 4.45
C ARG A 53 8.71 -15.70 5.75
N ALA A 54 9.20 -16.34 6.81
CA ALA A 54 8.54 -16.32 8.11
C ALA A 54 8.49 -14.91 8.72
N LEU A 55 9.50 -14.07 8.46
CA LEU A 55 9.52 -12.67 8.87
C LEU A 55 8.50 -11.85 8.08
N GLU A 56 8.44 -12.02 6.76
CA GLU A 56 7.47 -11.34 5.88
C GLU A 56 6.03 -11.67 6.30
N GLU A 57 5.70 -12.95 6.51
CA GLU A 57 4.37 -13.37 6.97
C GLU A 57 3.98 -12.71 8.31
N ARG A 58 4.91 -12.66 9.28
CA ARG A 58 4.67 -11.99 10.57
C ARG A 58 4.50 -10.50 10.39
N ALA A 59 5.33 -9.86 9.56
CA ALA A 59 5.27 -8.43 9.30
C ALA A 59 3.96 -8.05 8.61
N SER A 60 3.52 -8.80 7.59
CA SER A 60 2.24 -8.58 6.91
C SER A 60 1.07 -8.74 7.88
N ARG A 61 1.08 -9.78 8.72
CA ARG A 61 0.04 -9.99 9.74
C ARG A 61 -0.01 -8.82 10.73
N TRP A 62 1.13 -8.42 11.31
CA TRP A 62 1.18 -7.30 12.24
C TRP A 62 0.75 -5.98 11.60
N THR A 63 1.16 -5.74 10.35
CA THR A 63 0.76 -4.55 9.59
C THR A 63 -0.76 -4.49 9.45
N LEU A 64 -1.41 -5.57 9.00
CA LEU A 64 -2.86 -5.62 8.88
C LEU A 64 -3.57 -5.54 10.24
N THR A 65 -3.02 -6.17 11.28
CA THR A 65 -3.60 -6.11 12.64
C THR A 65 -3.54 -4.71 13.24
N ILE A 66 -2.45 -3.98 13.04
CA ILE A 66 -2.26 -2.63 13.58
C ILE A 66 -3.03 -1.60 12.77
N LEU A 67 -3.04 -1.74 11.44
CA LEU A 67 -3.66 -0.76 10.55
C LEU A 67 -5.20 -0.75 10.71
N ALA A 68 -5.82 -1.89 11.03
CA ALA A 68 -7.27 -1.99 11.15
C ALA A 68 -7.85 -1.06 12.25
N PRO A 69 -7.38 -1.10 13.52
CA PRO A 69 -7.85 -0.19 14.55
C PRO A 69 -7.48 1.27 14.25
N VAL A 70 -6.31 1.53 13.66
CA VAL A 70 -5.92 2.89 13.27
C VAL A 70 -6.95 3.47 12.29
N LEU A 71 -7.28 2.74 11.22
CA LEU A 71 -8.27 3.18 10.24
C LEU A 71 -9.67 3.32 10.85
N ALA A 72 -10.06 2.41 11.74
CA ALA A 72 -11.34 2.48 12.44
C ALA A 72 -11.44 3.76 13.30
N ILE A 73 -10.37 4.10 14.03
CA ILE A 73 -10.28 5.34 14.81
C ILE A 73 -10.32 6.54 13.89
N THR A 74 -9.50 6.59 12.83
CA THR A 74 -9.49 7.71 11.86
C THR A 74 -10.87 7.94 11.26
N ALA A 75 -11.55 6.88 10.82
CA ALA A 75 -12.89 6.98 10.25
C ALA A 75 -13.93 7.41 11.30
N SER A 76 -13.79 6.98 12.55
CA SER A 76 -14.65 7.41 13.66
C SER A 76 -14.48 8.90 13.94
N VAL A 77 -13.25 9.36 14.11
CA VAL A 77 -12.91 10.78 14.29
C VAL A 77 -13.44 11.59 13.11
N GLY A 78 -13.25 11.13 11.87
CA GLY A 78 -13.75 11.82 10.69
C GLY A 78 -15.26 12.01 10.62
N ARG A 79 -16.05 11.08 11.19
CA ARG A 79 -17.51 11.21 11.28
C ARG A 79 -17.98 12.08 12.44
N LEU A 80 -17.23 12.10 13.55
CA LEU A 80 -17.65 12.77 14.78
C LEU A 80 -17.12 14.20 14.89
N LEU A 81 -15.92 14.47 14.39
CA LEU A 81 -15.26 15.77 14.51
C LEU A 81 -16.10 16.94 13.96
N PRO A 82 -16.78 16.82 12.80
CA PRO A 82 -17.66 17.89 12.31
C PRO A 82 -18.92 18.12 13.15
N ARG A 83 -19.26 17.21 14.08
CA ARG A 83 -20.42 17.35 14.98
C ARG A 83 -20.07 18.04 16.30
N VAL A 84 -18.79 18.11 16.63
CA VAL A 84 -18.28 18.67 17.89
C VAL A 84 -17.31 19.83 17.65
N SER A 85 -17.08 20.21 16.39
CA SER A 85 -16.20 21.29 15.96
C SER A 85 -16.58 21.77 14.56
N ASP A 86 -16.10 22.95 14.17
CA ASP A 86 -16.21 23.47 12.80
C ASP A 86 -15.20 22.85 11.82
N TYR A 87 -14.43 21.85 12.26
CA TYR A 87 -13.41 21.22 11.44
C TYR A 87 -13.97 20.01 10.68
N ALA A 88 -13.80 20.03 9.36
CA ALA A 88 -14.02 18.88 8.48
C ALA A 88 -12.69 18.33 7.98
N LEU A 89 -12.59 16.99 7.87
CA LEU A 89 -11.45 16.36 7.21
C LEU A 89 -11.42 16.73 5.72
N PRO A 90 -10.23 16.84 5.10
CA PRO A 90 -10.11 17.02 3.66
C PRO A 90 -10.83 15.91 2.89
N ASP A 91 -11.48 16.26 1.78
CA ASP A 91 -12.26 15.32 0.97
C ASP A 91 -11.45 14.10 0.49
N ALA A 92 -10.14 14.28 0.29
CA ALA A 92 -9.21 13.22 -0.11
C ALA A 92 -9.04 12.10 0.93
N VAL A 93 -9.39 12.34 2.20
CA VAL A 93 -9.26 11.33 3.27
C VAL A 93 -10.22 10.15 3.05
N TRP A 94 -11.43 10.40 2.55
CA TRP A 94 -12.43 9.34 2.36
C TRP A 94 -12.02 8.34 1.26
N PRO A 95 -11.62 8.76 0.05
CA PRO A 95 -11.07 7.85 -0.95
C PRO A 95 -9.87 7.04 -0.44
N ALA A 96 -8.98 7.67 0.34
CA ALA A 96 -7.84 6.96 0.92
C ALA A 96 -8.27 5.86 1.90
N LEU A 97 -9.24 6.14 2.78
CA LEU A 97 -9.82 5.15 3.68
C LEU A 97 -10.46 3.98 2.90
N TYR A 98 -11.20 4.28 1.82
CA TYR A 98 -11.77 3.23 0.96
C TYR A 98 -10.69 2.40 0.25
N GLY A 99 -9.58 3.01 -0.15
CA GLY A 99 -8.42 2.30 -0.70
C GLY A 99 -7.87 1.27 0.29
N PHE A 100 -7.73 1.64 1.57
CA PHE A 100 -7.31 0.69 2.60
C PHE A 100 -8.33 -0.41 2.87
N ILE A 101 -9.64 -0.11 2.83
CA ILE A 101 -10.68 -1.14 2.88
C ILE A 101 -10.47 -2.15 1.74
N GLY A 102 -10.12 -1.67 0.54
CA GLY A 102 -9.76 -2.53 -0.59
C GLY A 102 -8.64 -3.53 -0.27
N VAL A 103 -7.63 -3.14 0.51
CA VAL A 103 -6.56 -4.05 0.96
C VAL A 103 -7.10 -5.18 1.84
N TYR A 104 -7.99 -4.87 2.79
CA TYR A 104 -8.61 -5.90 3.65
C TYR A 104 -9.56 -6.81 2.88
N VAL A 105 -10.32 -6.26 1.94
CA VAL A 105 -11.20 -7.05 1.05
C VAL A 105 -10.36 -8.00 0.20
N LEU A 106 -9.28 -7.50 -0.41
CA LEU A 106 -8.35 -8.31 -1.20
C LEU A 106 -7.73 -9.42 -0.33
N PHE A 107 -7.28 -9.09 0.88
CA PHE A 107 -6.76 -10.07 1.82
C PHE A 107 -7.81 -11.16 2.13
N ALA A 108 -9.05 -10.78 2.43
CA ALA A 108 -10.12 -11.73 2.73
C ALA A 108 -10.42 -12.66 1.55
N VAL A 109 -10.46 -12.11 0.32
CA VAL A 109 -10.66 -12.89 -0.91
C VAL A 109 -9.50 -13.86 -1.13
N VAL A 110 -8.26 -13.38 -1.09
CA VAL A 110 -7.06 -14.23 -1.30
C VAL A 110 -7.00 -15.32 -0.24
N TYR A 111 -7.16 -14.97 1.04
CA TYR A 111 -7.17 -15.94 2.13
C TYR A 111 -8.28 -16.98 1.96
N GLY A 112 -9.50 -16.56 1.63
CA GLY A 112 -10.63 -17.46 1.39
C GLY A 112 -10.39 -18.43 0.25
N VAL A 113 -9.83 -17.96 -0.88
CA VAL A 113 -9.48 -18.81 -2.02
C VAL A 113 -8.40 -19.82 -1.66
N LEU A 114 -7.34 -19.38 -0.96
CA LEU A 114 -6.26 -20.28 -0.54
C LEU A 114 -6.75 -21.33 0.46
N ARG A 115 -7.58 -20.92 1.43
CA ARG A 115 -8.17 -21.83 2.42
C ARG A 115 -9.13 -22.86 1.80
N TYR A 116 -9.84 -22.49 0.75
CA TYR A 116 -10.72 -23.42 0.04
C TYR A 116 -9.93 -24.47 -0.76
N ARG A 117 -8.72 -24.12 -1.21
CA ARG A 117 -7.86 -24.99 -2.02
C ARG A 117 -6.91 -25.87 -1.20
N SER A 118 -6.77 -25.61 0.11
CA SER A 118 -5.97 -26.40 1.05
C SER A 118 -6.80 -27.50 1.70
#